data_AF-A0A7S1JAE3-F1
#
_entry.id   AF-A0A7S1JAE3-F1
#
_cell.length_a   1.000
_cell.length_b   1.000
_cell.length_c   1.000
_cell.angle_alpha   90.00
_cell.angle_beta   90.00
_cell.angle_gamma   90.00
#
_symmetry.space_group_name_H-M   'P 1'
#
loop_
_entity.id
_entity.type
_entity.pdbx_description
1 polymer ?
#
loop_
_entity_poly.entity_id
_entity_poly.type
_entity_poly.pdbx_seq_one_letter_code
_entity_poly.pdbx_strand_id
1 'polypeptide(L)'
;ALSDLVTDACNEGVKLYKVVFEALQQKPRDPEQMLEFTAQVQNAQERLQYVENEERYHVAIWMSTLQRFHWLLSPKQMNSMAELNLWPVRLEEARAWNAEMQEHARKAFRKQLSKGIKQLADDIAACKVSVETFMASDDYHDAGRLAQQAEALSKQLKDCQVRAAQCQTRQGIFGQPKGSYAELDAV
;
A
#
# COMPACT_ATOMS: atom_id res chain seq x y z
N ALA A 1 14.09 38.03 -17.59
CA ALA A 1 12.66 38.31 -17.90
C ALA A 1 11.93 37.11 -18.50
N LEU A 2 12.33 36.57 -19.67
CA LEU A 2 11.72 35.33 -20.22
C LEU A 2 12.57 34.07 -19.96
N SER A 3 13.88 34.21 -19.99
CA SER A 3 14.84 33.13 -19.71
C SER A 3 14.80 32.62 -18.26
N ASP A 4 14.45 33.51 -17.33
CA ASP A 4 14.28 33.18 -15.91
C ASP A 4 12.98 32.40 -15.69
N LEU A 5 11.89 32.81 -16.36
CA LEU A 5 10.61 32.08 -16.36
C LEU A 5 10.78 30.63 -16.87
N VAL A 6 11.56 30.41 -17.91
CA VAL A 6 11.88 29.05 -18.40
C VAL A 6 12.62 28.25 -17.33
N THR A 7 13.59 28.87 -16.66
CA THR A 7 14.37 28.21 -15.60
C THR A 7 13.47 27.83 -14.43
N ASP A 8 12.58 28.74 -14.02
CA ASP A 8 11.66 28.53 -12.91
C ASP A 8 10.64 27.42 -13.22
N ALA A 9 10.04 27.41 -14.41
CA ALA A 9 9.15 26.33 -14.83
C ALA A 9 9.87 24.98 -14.95
N CYS A 10 11.11 24.95 -15.43
CA CYS A 10 11.90 23.71 -15.42
C CYS A 10 12.14 23.19 -14.01
N ASN A 11 12.50 24.08 -13.08
CA ASN A 11 12.72 23.70 -11.70
C ASN A 11 11.41 23.22 -11.03
N GLU A 12 10.27 23.84 -11.36
CA GLU A 12 8.97 23.43 -10.83
C GLU A 12 8.55 22.06 -11.37
N GLY A 13 8.66 21.82 -12.67
CA GLY A 13 8.42 20.50 -13.27
C GLY A 13 9.31 19.42 -12.66
N VAL A 14 10.60 19.72 -12.41
CA VAL A 14 11.54 18.82 -11.71
C VAL A 14 11.07 18.50 -10.29
N LYS A 15 10.59 19.49 -9.52
CA LYS A 15 10.07 19.25 -8.16
C LYS A 15 8.85 18.33 -8.20
N LEU A 16 7.91 18.58 -9.12
CA LEU A 16 6.72 17.75 -9.24
C LEU A 16 7.09 16.30 -9.61
N TYR A 17 8.06 16.11 -10.51
CA TYR A 17 8.60 14.78 -10.81
C TYR A 17 9.26 14.11 -9.61
N LYS A 18 10.02 14.84 -8.79
CA LYS A 18 10.60 14.31 -7.54
C LYS A 18 9.52 13.84 -6.55
N VAL A 19 8.46 14.62 -6.36
CA VAL A 19 7.33 14.24 -5.49
C VAL A 19 6.66 12.95 -5.98
N VAL A 20 6.41 12.84 -7.29
CA VAL A 20 5.83 11.61 -7.87
C VAL A 20 6.78 10.42 -7.72
N PHE A 21 8.08 10.64 -7.93
CA PHE A 21 9.10 9.61 -7.78
C PHE A 21 9.19 9.08 -6.35
N GLU A 22 9.22 9.97 -5.36
CA GLU A 22 9.21 9.60 -3.94
C GLU A 22 7.95 8.80 -3.57
N ALA A 23 6.79 9.20 -4.09
CA ALA A 23 5.56 8.45 -3.90
C ALA A 23 5.66 7.04 -4.51
N LEU A 24 6.21 6.89 -5.72
CA LEU A 24 6.40 5.58 -6.37
C LEU A 24 7.42 4.68 -5.67
N GLN A 25 8.36 5.24 -4.91
CA GLN A 25 9.38 4.47 -4.21
C GLN A 25 8.95 3.94 -2.84
N GLN A 26 7.80 4.37 -2.30
CA GLN A 26 7.38 3.87 -1.01
C GLN A 26 7.03 2.37 -1.09
N LYS A 27 7.42 1.63 -0.06
CA LYS A 27 7.15 0.19 0.05
C LYS A 27 6.09 -0.04 1.11
N PRO A 28 4.91 -0.60 0.76
CA PRO A 28 3.89 -0.91 1.75
C PRO A 28 4.40 -1.99 2.72
N ARG A 29 4.22 -1.77 4.02
CA ARG A 29 4.67 -2.71 5.08
C ARG A 29 3.60 -3.74 5.42
N ASP A 30 2.33 -3.37 5.25
CA ASP A 30 1.17 -4.18 5.58
C ASP A 30 0.09 -4.10 4.48
N PRO A 31 -0.87 -5.05 4.48
CA PRO A 31 -1.97 -5.08 3.53
C PRO A 31 -2.84 -3.82 3.53
N GLU A 32 -3.00 -3.17 4.67
CA GLU A 32 -3.85 -1.99 4.84
C GLU A 32 -3.19 -0.76 4.17
N GLN A 33 -1.89 -0.54 4.39
CA GLN A 33 -1.09 0.48 3.70
C GLN A 33 -1.03 0.25 2.19
N MET A 34 -1.21 -0.97 1.70
CA MET A 34 -1.21 -1.24 0.26
C MET A 34 -2.40 -0.58 -0.45
N LEU A 35 -3.55 -0.43 0.21
CA LEU A 35 -4.69 0.30 -0.36
C LEU A 35 -4.41 1.79 -0.45
N GLU A 36 -3.93 2.38 0.64
CA GLU A 36 -3.54 3.80 0.69
C GLU A 36 -2.47 4.10 -0.35
N PHE A 37 -1.48 3.22 -0.45
CA PHE A 37 -0.42 3.30 -1.44
C PHE A 37 -0.95 3.25 -2.89
N THR A 38 -1.88 2.34 -3.18
CA THR A 38 -2.48 2.25 -4.52
C THR A 38 -3.18 3.56 -4.90
N ALA A 39 -3.92 4.17 -3.95
CA ALA A 39 -4.56 5.46 -4.15
C ALA A 39 -3.55 6.60 -4.33
N GLN A 40 -2.45 6.61 -3.55
CA GLN A 40 -1.37 7.59 -3.69
C GLN A 40 -0.68 7.49 -5.06
N VAL A 41 -0.39 6.27 -5.53
CA VAL A 41 0.21 6.04 -6.84
C VAL A 41 -0.72 6.53 -7.96
N GLN A 42 -2.03 6.29 -7.85
CA GLN A 42 -3.00 6.79 -8.82
C GLN A 42 -3.04 8.32 -8.84
N ASN A 43 -3.09 8.98 -7.68
CA ASN A 43 -3.02 10.44 -7.59
C ASN A 43 -1.71 10.99 -8.17
N ALA A 44 -0.59 10.31 -7.92
CA ALA A 44 0.71 10.69 -8.45
C ALA A 44 0.77 10.55 -9.98
N GLN A 45 0.08 9.56 -10.56
CA GLN A 45 -0.06 9.41 -12.01
C GLN A 45 -0.88 10.55 -12.64
N GLU A 46 -1.98 10.96 -12.01
CA GLU A 46 -2.78 12.11 -12.44
C GLU A 46 -1.97 13.41 -12.42
N ARG A 47 -1.18 13.64 -11.35
CA ARG A 47 -0.25 14.77 -11.27
C ARG A 47 0.83 14.70 -12.35
N LEU A 48 1.32 13.51 -12.69
CA LEU A 48 2.29 13.36 -13.77
C LEU A 48 1.73 13.82 -15.12
N GLN A 49 0.49 13.42 -15.43
CA GLN A 49 -0.17 13.83 -16.67
C GLN A 49 -0.30 15.35 -16.77
N TYR A 50 -0.58 16.03 -15.65
CA TYR A 50 -0.58 17.50 -15.61
C TYR A 50 0.79 18.09 -15.97
N VAL A 51 1.88 17.58 -15.37
CA VAL A 51 3.26 18.06 -15.66
C VAL A 51 3.65 17.83 -17.13
N GLU A 52 3.27 16.68 -17.68
CA GLU A 52 3.55 16.34 -19.07
C GLU A 52 2.77 17.21 -20.07
N ASN A 53 1.53 17.56 -19.74
CA ASN A 53 0.65 18.29 -20.64
C ASN A 53 0.78 19.82 -20.53
N GLU A 54 0.99 20.36 -19.33
CA GLU A 54 1.01 21.82 -19.13
C GLU A 54 2.44 22.35 -19.02
N GLU A 55 3.22 21.90 -18.03
CA GLU A 55 4.56 22.44 -17.76
C GLU A 55 5.52 22.18 -18.93
N ARG A 56 5.58 20.95 -19.44
CA ARG A 56 6.44 20.62 -20.59
C ARG A 56 6.02 21.32 -21.88
N TYR A 57 4.72 21.51 -22.09
CA TYR A 57 4.20 22.22 -23.25
C TYR A 57 4.60 23.70 -23.22
N HIS A 58 4.44 24.35 -22.07
CA HIS A 58 4.87 25.75 -21.89
C HIS A 58 6.38 25.92 -22.06
N VAL A 59 7.18 25.04 -21.45
CA VAL A 59 8.64 25.04 -21.63
C VAL A 59 9.02 24.86 -23.10
N ALA A 60 8.36 23.95 -23.84
CA ALA A 60 8.61 23.75 -25.26
C ALA A 60 8.29 25.01 -26.11
N ILE A 61 7.16 25.68 -25.83
CA ILE A 61 6.78 26.93 -26.50
C ILE A 61 7.81 28.02 -26.23
N TRP A 62 8.17 28.25 -24.97
CA TRP A 62 9.12 29.30 -24.60
C TRP A 62 10.50 29.05 -25.20
N MET A 63 10.93 27.79 -25.26
CA MET A 63 12.19 27.40 -25.90
C MET A 63 12.17 27.66 -27.41
N SER A 64 11.08 27.32 -28.10
CA SER A 64 10.94 27.64 -29.53
C SER A 64 10.99 29.15 -29.78
N THR A 65 10.47 29.93 -28.84
CA THR A 65 10.49 31.40 -28.91
C THR A 65 11.91 31.93 -28.71
N LEU A 66 12.62 31.48 -27.67
CA LEU A 66 14.01 31.87 -27.41
C LEU A 66 14.94 31.52 -28.58
N GLN A 67 14.75 30.35 -29.20
CA GLN A 67 15.51 29.94 -30.39
C GLN A 67 15.25 30.84 -31.60
N ARG A 68 13.99 31.24 -31.86
CA ARG A 68 13.65 32.16 -32.95
C ARG A 68 14.34 33.52 -32.82
N PHE A 69 14.59 33.97 -31.59
CA PHE A 69 15.31 35.22 -31.32
C PHE A 69 16.83 35.03 -31.14
N HIS A 70 17.37 33.84 -31.44
CA HIS A 70 18.80 33.51 -31.30
C HIS A 70 19.35 33.78 -29.89
N TRP A 71 18.51 33.64 -28.86
CA TRP A 71 18.91 33.88 -27.48
C TRP A 71 19.85 32.77 -27.00
N LEU A 72 21.06 33.13 -26.56
CA LEU A 72 22.01 32.19 -25.98
C LEU A 72 21.57 31.81 -24.56
N LEU A 73 21.38 30.51 -24.33
CA LEU A 73 21.08 29.99 -23.00
C LEU A 73 22.34 29.97 -22.15
N SER A 74 22.20 30.37 -20.89
CA SER A 74 23.26 30.18 -19.91
C SER A 74 23.45 28.69 -19.58
N PRO A 75 24.64 28.28 -19.09
CA PRO A 75 24.86 26.90 -18.64
C PRO A 75 23.84 26.42 -17.60
N LYS A 76 23.39 27.32 -16.70
CA LYS A 76 22.36 27.02 -15.71
C LYS A 76 21.03 26.65 -16.37
N GLN A 77 20.60 27.41 -17.38
CA GLN A 77 19.37 27.14 -18.13
C GLN A 77 19.45 25.82 -18.90
N MET A 78 20.59 25.55 -19.55
CA MET A 78 20.82 24.27 -20.22
C MET A 78 20.74 23.09 -19.24
N ASN A 79 21.30 23.23 -18.05
CA ASN A 79 21.26 22.18 -17.03
C ASN A 79 19.84 21.94 -16.50
N SER A 80 19.08 22.99 -16.17
CA SER A 80 17.68 22.84 -15.74
C SER A 80 16.80 22.16 -16.79
N MET A 81 17.02 22.50 -18.07
CA MET A 81 16.33 21.85 -19.20
C MET A 81 16.72 20.39 -19.37
N ALA A 82 18.02 20.09 -19.31
CA ALA A 82 18.52 18.72 -19.41
C ALA A 82 17.97 17.86 -18.26
N GLU A 83 17.94 18.39 -17.03
CA GLU A 83 17.36 17.72 -15.88
C GLU A 83 15.88 17.41 -16.10
N LEU A 84 15.06 18.41 -16.48
CA LEU A 84 13.64 18.21 -16.76
C LEU A 84 13.39 17.14 -17.84
N ASN A 85 14.27 17.07 -18.84
CA ASN A 85 14.15 16.10 -19.93
C ASN A 85 14.51 14.66 -19.53
N LEU A 86 15.34 14.49 -18.50
CA LEU A 86 15.74 13.17 -17.99
C LEU A 86 14.69 12.53 -17.08
N TRP A 87 13.85 13.34 -16.43
CA TRP A 87 12.90 12.85 -15.43
C TRP A 87 11.84 11.85 -15.93
N PRO A 88 11.25 11.98 -17.12
CA PRO A 88 10.29 10.99 -17.62
C PRO A 88 10.89 9.58 -17.70
N VAL A 89 12.12 9.46 -18.19
CA VAL A 89 12.82 8.17 -18.29
C VAL A 89 13.01 7.56 -16.90
N ARG A 90 13.47 8.36 -15.92
CA ARG A 90 13.62 7.92 -14.52
C ARG A 90 12.30 7.49 -13.90
N LEU A 91 11.20 8.15 -14.28
CA LEU A 91 9.86 7.84 -13.79
C LEU A 91 9.27 6.60 -14.43
N GLU A 92 9.56 6.32 -15.71
CA GLU A 92 9.21 5.06 -16.35
C GLU A 92 9.90 3.89 -15.66
N GLU A 93 11.20 4.01 -15.37
CA GLU A 93 11.95 3.01 -14.60
C GLU A 93 11.34 2.82 -13.20
N ALA A 94 11.03 3.91 -12.50
CA ALA A 94 10.39 3.85 -11.19
C ALA A 94 8.99 3.23 -11.23
N ARG A 95 8.21 3.48 -12.28
CA ARG A 95 6.87 2.89 -12.49
C ARG A 95 6.97 1.39 -12.73
N ALA A 96 7.88 0.95 -13.59
CA ALA A 96 8.11 -0.47 -13.85
C ALA A 96 8.53 -1.20 -12.57
N TRP A 97 9.52 -0.64 -11.85
CA TRP A 97 9.95 -1.17 -10.57
C TRP A 97 8.82 -1.21 -9.54
N ASN A 98 8.01 -0.15 -9.45
CA ASN A 98 6.87 -0.07 -8.54
C ASN A 98 5.82 -1.15 -8.84
N ALA A 99 5.46 -1.34 -10.11
CA ALA A 99 4.49 -2.34 -10.52
C ALA A 99 4.94 -3.77 -10.15
N GLU A 100 6.22 -4.09 -10.38
CA GLU A 100 6.81 -5.36 -9.95
C GLU A 100 6.78 -5.51 -8.42
N MET A 101 7.21 -4.47 -7.69
CA MET A 101 7.21 -4.47 -6.23
C MET A 101 5.81 -4.70 -5.65
N GLN A 102 4.80 -4.02 -6.19
CA GLN A 102 3.40 -4.17 -5.78
C GLN A 102 2.92 -5.60 -5.99
N GLU A 103 3.21 -6.19 -7.14
CA GLU A 103 2.78 -7.55 -7.45
C GLU A 103 3.47 -8.58 -6.53
N HIS A 104 4.77 -8.41 -6.27
CA HIS A 104 5.50 -9.23 -5.32
C HIS A 104 4.95 -9.12 -3.90
N ALA A 105 4.69 -7.90 -3.43
CA ALA A 105 4.10 -7.66 -2.11
C ALA A 105 2.68 -8.24 -2.00
N ARG A 106 1.83 -8.06 -3.04
CA ARG A 106 0.48 -8.66 -3.10
C ARG A 106 0.53 -10.18 -2.99
N LYS A 107 1.43 -10.84 -3.74
CA LYS A 107 1.63 -12.29 -3.65
C LYS A 107 2.08 -12.73 -2.25
N ALA A 108 3.02 -12.00 -1.65
CA ALA A 108 3.50 -12.30 -0.30
C ALA A 108 2.37 -12.17 0.74
N PHE A 109 1.60 -11.08 0.70
CA PHE A 109 0.48 -10.86 1.62
C PHE A 109 -0.66 -11.86 1.42
N ARG A 110 -1.00 -12.22 0.18
CA ARG A 110 -1.98 -13.30 -0.10
C ARG A 110 -1.52 -14.64 0.47
N LYS A 111 -0.24 -14.98 0.34
CA LYS A 111 0.34 -16.20 0.93
C LYS A 111 0.27 -16.17 2.46
N GLN A 112 0.61 -15.03 3.08
CA GLN A 112 0.51 -14.82 4.52
C GLN A 112 -0.94 -14.95 5.00
N LEU A 113 -1.90 -14.36 4.28
CA LEU A 113 -3.32 -14.46 4.57
C LEU A 113 -3.81 -15.91 4.49
N SER A 114 -3.45 -16.64 3.44
CA SER A 114 -3.82 -18.06 3.30
C SER A 114 -3.27 -18.91 4.46
N LYS A 115 -2.02 -18.68 4.86
CA LYS A 115 -1.44 -19.35 6.03
C LYS A 115 -2.18 -18.97 7.32
N GLY A 116 -2.50 -17.69 7.49
CA GLY A 116 -3.25 -17.19 8.65
C GLY A 116 -4.65 -17.76 8.77
N ILE A 117 -5.35 -17.92 7.65
CA ILE A 117 -6.68 -18.56 7.60
C ILE A 117 -6.60 -20.03 8.01
N LYS A 118 -5.62 -20.78 7.50
CA LYS A 118 -5.42 -22.19 7.90
C LYS A 118 -5.12 -22.32 9.39
N GLN A 119 -4.17 -21.51 9.88
CA GLN A 119 -3.84 -21.50 11.30
C GLN A 119 -5.04 -21.14 12.16
N LEU A 120 -5.85 -20.16 11.74
CA LEU A 120 -7.06 -19.79 12.46
C LEU A 120 -8.08 -20.95 12.48
N ALA A 121 -8.24 -21.68 11.38
CA ALA A 121 -9.13 -22.85 11.35
C ALA A 121 -8.67 -23.95 12.33
N ASP A 122 -7.36 -24.21 12.40
CA ASP A 122 -6.78 -25.15 13.35
C ASP A 122 -6.99 -24.68 14.80
N ASP A 123 -6.78 -23.38 15.06
CA ASP A 123 -6.97 -22.79 16.39
C ASP A 123 -8.45 -22.82 16.83
N ILE A 124 -9.40 -22.58 15.92
CA ILE A 124 -10.84 -22.71 16.18
C ILE A 124 -11.19 -24.17 16.50
N ALA A 125 -10.68 -25.12 15.74
CA ALA A 125 -10.92 -26.55 15.98
C ALA A 125 -10.37 -26.98 17.35
N ALA A 126 -9.16 -26.53 17.71
CA ALA A 126 -8.58 -26.80 19.02
C ALA A 126 -9.38 -26.16 20.16
N CYS A 127 -9.88 -24.94 19.96
CA CYS A 127 -10.74 -24.25 20.92
C CYS A 127 -12.05 -25.02 21.14
N LYS A 128 -12.70 -25.49 20.06
CA LYS A 128 -13.91 -26.32 20.15
C LYS A 128 -13.68 -27.61 20.94
N VAL A 129 -12.61 -28.35 20.64
CA VAL A 129 -12.27 -29.57 21.39
C VAL A 129 -12.05 -29.27 22.87
N SER A 130 -11.43 -28.13 23.18
CA SER A 130 -11.19 -27.70 24.57
C SER A 130 -12.49 -27.33 25.29
N VAL A 131 -13.45 -26.68 24.61
CA VAL A 131 -14.80 -26.39 25.13
C VAL A 131 -15.59 -27.68 25.35
N GLU A 132 -15.59 -28.61 24.40
CA GLU A 132 -16.25 -29.91 24.52
C GLU A 132 -15.67 -30.73 25.68
N THR A 133 -14.34 -30.72 25.84
CA THR A 133 -13.65 -31.39 26.96
C THR A 133 -14.00 -30.77 28.30
N PHE A 134 -14.10 -29.44 28.35
CA PHE A 134 -14.52 -28.72 29.56
C PHE A 134 -15.99 -29.05 29.91
N MET A 135 -16.89 -29.08 28.93
CA MET A 135 -18.30 -29.44 29.12
C MET A 135 -18.52 -30.90 29.53
N ALA A 136 -17.67 -31.81 29.03
CA ALA A 136 -17.71 -33.24 29.38
C ALA A 136 -17.01 -33.56 30.72
N SER A 137 -16.41 -32.55 31.38
CA SER A 137 -15.78 -32.75 32.68
C SER A 137 -16.81 -32.82 33.78
N ASP A 138 -17.01 -34.02 34.35
CA ASP A 138 -17.89 -34.24 35.51
C ASP A 138 -17.22 -33.87 36.86
N ASP A 139 -16.01 -33.29 36.83
CA ASP A 139 -15.19 -33.01 38.01
C ASP A 139 -15.45 -31.59 38.57
N TYR A 140 -16.63 -31.42 39.17
CA TYR A 140 -17.11 -30.17 39.76
C TYR A 140 -16.53 -29.84 41.15
N HIS A 141 -15.54 -30.60 41.63
CA HIS A 141 -15.06 -30.49 43.01
C HIS A 141 -14.18 -29.26 43.28
N ASP A 142 -13.66 -28.59 42.24
CA ASP A 142 -12.84 -27.38 42.36
C ASP A 142 -13.36 -26.24 41.47
N ALA A 143 -14.24 -25.41 42.04
CA ALA A 143 -14.83 -24.26 41.39
C ALA A 143 -13.79 -23.19 40.98
N GLY A 144 -12.67 -23.08 41.71
CA GLY A 144 -11.60 -22.13 41.38
C GLY A 144 -10.85 -22.55 40.11
N ARG A 145 -10.55 -23.85 40.00
CA ARG A 145 -9.94 -24.43 38.78
C ARG A 145 -10.86 -24.31 37.57
N LEU A 146 -12.16 -24.58 37.74
CA LEU A 146 -13.14 -24.43 36.67
C LEU A 146 -13.27 -22.98 36.19
N ALA A 147 -13.28 -22.01 37.10
CA ALA A 147 -13.32 -20.59 36.75
C ALA A 147 -12.07 -20.16 35.94
N GLN A 148 -10.88 -20.61 36.34
CA GLN A 148 -9.64 -20.33 35.60
C GLN A 148 -9.64 -20.95 34.20
N GLN A 149 -10.14 -22.18 34.06
CA GLN A 149 -10.26 -22.85 32.76
C GLN A 149 -11.27 -22.14 31.85
N ALA A 150 -12.42 -21.74 32.40
CA ALA A 150 -13.42 -20.97 31.66
C ALA A 150 -12.89 -19.60 31.20
N GLU A 151 -12.12 -18.91 32.05
CA GLU A 151 -11.50 -17.63 31.69
C GLU A 151 -10.43 -17.80 30.59
N ALA A 152 -9.62 -18.86 30.66
CA ALA A 152 -8.63 -19.19 29.63
C ALA A 152 -9.30 -19.49 28.28
N LEU A 153 -10.38 -20.28 28.27
CA LEU A 153 -11.16 -20.57 27.07
C LEU A 153 -11.82 -19.31 26.49
N SER A 154 -12.41 -18.47 27.35
CA SER A 154 -13.02 -17.19 26.94
C SER A 154 -11.99 -16.27 26.27
N LYS A 155 -10.77 -16.21 26.80
CA LYS A 155 -9.68 -15.43 26.21
C LYS A 155 -9.26 -15.98 24.85
N GLN A 156 -9.07 -17.28 24.73
CA GLN A 156 -8.73 -17.93 23.45
C GLN A 156 -9.81 -17.67 22.38
N LEU A 157 -11.08 -17.70 22.77
CA LEU A 157 -12.19 -17.47 21.87
C LEU A 157 -12.24 -16.02 21.36
N LYS A 158 -12.03 -15.05 22.26
CA LYS A 158 -11.89 -13.63 21.88
C LYS A 158 -10.71 -13.40 20.94
N ASP A 159 -9.57 -14.04 21.19
CA ASP A 159 -8.40 -13.95 20.32
C ASP A 159 -8.70 -14.52 18.91
N CYS A 160 -9.46 -15.62 18.83
CA CYS A 160 -9.93 -16.18 17.56
C CYS A 160 -10.90 -15.25 16.83
N GLN A 161 -11.84 -14.62 17.54
CA GLN A 161 -12.78 -13.64 16.96
C GLN A 161 -12.05 -12.41 16.37
N VAL A 162 -11.07 -11.86 17.10
CA VAL A 162 -10.27 -10.73 16.61
C VAL A 162 -9.49 -11.12 15.35
N ARG A 163 -8.87 -12.30 15.34
CA ARG A 163 -8.13 -12.81 14.17
C ARG A 163 -9.06 -13.11 12.99
N ALA A 164 -10.26 -13.63 13.22
CA ALA A 164 -11.27 -13.85 12.19
C ALA A 164 -11.68 -12.54 11.52
N ALA A 165 -11.95 -11.48 12.30
CA ALA A 165 -12.28 -10.15 11.77
C ALA A 165 -11.12 -9.56 10.94
N GLN A 166 -9.88 -9.71 11.39
CA GLN A 166 -8.69 -9.29 10.62
C GLN A 166 -8.54 -10.07 9.31
N CYS A 167 -8.75 -11.39 9.32
CA CYS A 167 -8.73 -12.23 8.12
C CYS A 167 -9.83 -11.81 7.14
N GLN A 168 -11.06 -11.58 7.60
CA GLN A 168 -12.17 -11.12 6.74
C GLN A 168 -11.89 -9.75 6.12
N THR A 169 -11.33 -8.83 6.90
CA THR A 169 -10.94 -7.50 6.41
C THR A 169 -9.93 -7.64 5.28
N ARG A 170 -8.85 -8.40 5.52
CA ARG A 170 -7.79 -8.65 4.52
C ARG A 170 -8.28 -9.44 3.31
N GLN A 171 -9.19 -10.39 3.47
CA GLN A 171 -9.87 -11.06 2.36
C GLN A 171 -10.63 -10.05 1.49
N GLY A 172 -11.32 -9.09 2.11
CA GLY A 172 -11.96 -7.97 1.42
C GLY A 172 -10.97 -7.12 0.62
N ILE A 173 -9.84 -6.73 1.22
CA ILE A 173 -8.78 -5.95 0.57
C ILE A 173 -8.27 -6.63 -0.71
N PHE A 174 -8.08 -7.96 -0.66
CA PHE A 174 -7.54 -8.72 -1.79
C PHE A 174 -8.60 -9.34 -2.71
N GLY A 175 -9.89 -9.06 -2.50
CA GLY A 175 -11.00 -9.59 -3.30
C GLY A 175 -11.21 -11.11 -3.15
N GLN A 176 -10.78 -11.70 -2.04
CA GLN A 176 -11.02 -13.11 -1.74
C GLN A 176 -12.40 -13.29 -1.10
N PRO A 177 -13.05 -14.46 -1.29
CA PRO A 177 -14.29 -14.76 -0.60
C PRO A 177 -14.09 -14.66 0.91
N LYS A 178 -14.98 -13.92 1.58
CA LYS A 178 -14.95 -13.78 3.04
C LYS A 178 -15.26 -15.12 3.68
N GLY A 179 -14.41 -15.55 4.60
CA GLY A 179 -14.65 -16.74 5.41
C GLY A 179 -15.87 -16.53 6.31
N SER A 180 -16.74 -17.54 6.39
CA SER A 180 -17.78 -17.60 7.41
C SER A 180 -17.20 -18.25 8.66
N TYR A 181 -17.27 -17.55 9.79
CA TYR A 181 -16.83 -18.05 11.09
C TYR A 181 -18.01 -18.08 12.08
N ALA A 182 -19.21 -18.46 11.61
CA ALA A 182 -20.43 -18.52 12.43
C ALA A 182 -20.28 -19.37 13.71
N GLU A 183 -19.33 -20.30 13.70
CA GLU A 183 -18.98 -21.16 14.83
C GLU A 183 -18.34 -20.40 16.01
N LEU A 184 -17.81 -19.19 15.79
CA LEU A 184 -17.27 -18.32 16.82
C LEU A 184 -18.32 -17.40 17.47
N ASP A 185 -19.49 -17.25 16.84
CA ASP A 185 -20.62 -16.48 17.37
C ASP A 185 -21.59 -17.35 18.19
N ALA A 186 -21.45 -18.67 18.09
CA ALA A 186 -22.35 -19.67 18.69
C ALA A 186 -21.86 -20.26 20.02
N VAL A 187 -20.70 -19.81 20.52
CA VAL A 187 -20.09 -20.22 21.80
C VAL A 187 -20.07 -19.04 22.75
#